data_AF-G0EFK9-F1
#
_entry.id   AF-G0EFK9-F1
#
_cell.length_a   1.000
_cell.length_b   1.000
_cell.length_c   1.000
_cell.angle_alpha   90.00
_cell.angle_beta   90.00
_cell.angle_gamma   90.00
#
_symmetry.space_group_name_H-M   'P 1'
#
loop_
_entity.id
_entity.type
_entity.pdbx_description
1 polymer ?
#
loop_
_entity_poly.entity_id
_entity_poly.type
_entity_poly.pdbx_seq_one_letter_code
_entity_poly.pdbx_strand_id
1 'polypeptide(L)' 'MSSSKKLRILLDTTYLLPMVGVRVRGVEPTPEVLQRLWERGVLEAYYTPFNILELLGKVSRLDQ' A
#
# COMPACT_ATOMS: atom_id res chain seq x y z
N MET A 1 25.28 -7.98 -16.27
CA MET A 1 24.46 -7.79 -15.06
C MET A 1 23.06 -7.39 -15.50
N SER A 2 22.13 -8.34 -15.57
CA SER A 2 20.73 -8.02 -15.90
C SER A 2 20.11 -7.32 -14.70
N SER A 3 19.89 -6.02 -14.80
CA SER A 3 19.06 -5.29 -13.83
C SER A 3 17.63 -5.81 -13.99
N SER A 4 17.22 -6.73 -13.12
CA SER A 4 15.80 -7.07 -13.00
C SER A 4 15.10 -5.79 -12.54
N LYS A 5 14.53 -5.03 -13.48
CA LYS A 5 13.83 -3.78 -13.18
C LYS A 5 12.69 -4.10 -12.22
N LYS A 6 12.88 -3.75 -10.94
CA LYS A 6 11.79 -3.80 -9.96
C LYS A 6 10.69 -2.84 -10.40
N LEU A 7 9.45 -3.27 -10.25
CA LEU A 7 8.29 -2.43 -10.44
C LEU A 7 8.27 -1.41 -9.29
N ARG A 8 8.36 -0.13 -9.64
CA ARG A 8 8.31 0.98 -8.69
C ARG A 8 6.92 1.56 -8.67
N ILE A 9 6.25 1.54 -7.52
CA ILE A 9 4.88 2.05 -7.37
C ILE A 9 4.84 3.09 -6.26
N LEU A 10 4.27 4.26 -6.54
CA LEU A 10 3.86 5.20 -5.51
C LEU A 10 2.44 4.87 -5.07
N LEU A 11 2.27 4.53 -3.80
CA LEU A 11 0.98 4.17 -3.23
C LEU A 11 0.29 5.40 -2.65
N ASP A 12 -0.97 5.56 -3.01
CA ASP A 12 -1.88 6.44 -2.29
C ASP A 12 -2.32 5.80 -0.96
N THR A 13 -2.74 6.63 -0.01
CA THR A 13 -3.24 6.22 1.31
C THR A 13 -4.33 5.15 1.20
N THR A 14 -5.18 5.21 0.17
CA THR A 14 -6.22 4.23 -0.11
C THR A 14 -5.69 2.79 -0.20
N TYR A 15 -4.50 2.59 -0.77
CA TYR A 15 -3.86 1.28 -0.92
C TYR A 15 -3.00 0.89 0.29
N LEU A 16 -2.69 1.84 1.18
CA LEU A 16 -1.99 1.58 2.45
C LEU A 16 -2.96 1.12 3.55
N LEU A 17 -4.20 1.61 3.53
CA LEU A 17 -5.25 1.28 4.51
C LEU A 17 -5.45 -0.24 4.71
N PRO A 18 -5.51 -1.08 3.65
CA PRO A 18 -5.64 -2.52 3.83
C PRO A 18 -4.46 -3.17 4.55
N MET A 19 -3.26 -2.59 4.46
CA MET A 19 -2.06 -3.11 5.12
C MET A 19 -2.13 -2.94 6.65
N VAL A 20 -2.96 -2.02 7.14
CA VAL A 20 -3.22 -1.79 8.57
C VAL A 20 -4.57 -2.35 9.03
N GLY A 21 -5.19 -3.24 8.23
CA GLY A 21 -6.41 -3.96 8.60
C GLY A 21 -7.72 -3.24 8.23
N VAL A 22 -7.66 -2.10 7.55
CA VAL A 22 -8.87 -1.35 7.13
C VAL A 22 -9.38 -1.88 5.80
N ARG A 23 -10.64 -2.36 5.77
CA ARG A 23 -11.29 -2.78 4.52
C ARG A 23 -11.73 -1.55 3.71
N VAL A 24 -11.30 -1.49 2.45
CA VAL A 24 -11.67 -0.39 1.53
C VAL A 24 -12.35 -1.00 0.33
N ARG A 25 -13.63 -0.65 0.13
CA ARG A 25 -14.45 -1.20 -0.97
C ARG A 25 -13.89 -0.82 -2.33
N GLY A 26 -13.75 -1.80 -3.21
CA GLY A 26 -13.36 -1.60 -4.61
C GLY A 26 -11.85 -1.54 -4.83
N VAL A 27 -11.08 -1.82 -3.78
CA VAL A 27 -9.62 -1.92 -3.84
C VAL A 27 -9.18 -3.38 -3.91
N GLU A 28 -10.07 -4.31 -3.59
CA GLU A 28 -9.88 -5.75 -3.78
C GLU A 28 -9.77 -6.07 -5.29
N PRO A 29 -8.75 -6.83 -5.75
CA PRO A 29 -7.78 -7.65 -4.99
C PRO A 29 -6.39 -7.01 -4.84
N THR A 30 -6.27 -5.69 -5.02
CA THR A 30 -4.98 -4.99 -5.12
C THR A 30 -4.00 -5.27 -3.96
N PRO A 31 -4.42 -5.28 -2.67
CA PRO A 31 -3.51 -5.56 -1.56
C PRO A 31 -2.85 -6.94 -1.67
N GLU A 32 -3.59 -7.96 -2.10
CA GLU A 32 -3.09 -9.33 -2.25
C GLU A 32 -2.07 -9.43 -3.41
N VAL A 33 -2.31 -8.68 -4.49
CA VAL A 33 -1.37 -8.59 -5.62
C VAL A 33 -0.08 -7.90 -5.19
N LEU A 34 -0.19 -6.77 -4.50
CA LEU A 34 0.97 -6.03 -3.99
C LEU A 34 1.79 -6.89 -3.02
N GLN A 35 1.14 -7.63 -2.12
CA GLN A 35 1.80 -8.57 -1.22
C GLN A 35 2.57 -9.65 -1.99
N ARG A 36 1.95 -10.29 -2.98
CA ARG A 36 2.62 -11.33 -3.79
C ARG A 36 3.83 -10.78 -4.57
N LEU A 37 3.75 -9.55 -5.06
CA LEU A 37 4.86 -8.92 -5.77
C LEU A 37 6.00 -8.52 -4.81
N TRP A 38 5.65 -8.08 -3.61
CA TRP A 38 6.60 -7.82 -2.53
C TRP A 38 7.34 -9.09 -2.11
N GLU A 39 6.62 -10.18 -1.84
CA GLU A 39 7.19 -11.48 -1.47
C GLU A 39 8.13 -12.06 -2.55
N ARG A 40 7.85 -11.77 -3.82
CA ARG A 40 8.70 -12.15 -4.96
C ARG A 40 9.94 -11.25 -5.13
N GLY A 41 10.09 -10.19 -4.34
CA GLY A 41 11.21 -9.26 -4.41
C GLY A 41 11.23 -8.38 -5.67
N VAL A 42 10.12 -8.31 -6.41
CA VAL A 42 9.99 -7.58 -7.68
C VAL A 42 9.29 -6.23 -7.54
N LEU A 43 8.79 -5.89 -6.35
CA LEU A 43 8.13 -4.62 -6.04
C LEU A 43 9.02 -3.73 -5.17
N GLU A 44 9.01 -2.44 -5.48
CA GLU A 44 9.53 -1.37 -4.63
C GLU A 44 8.40 -0.35 -4.46
N ALA A 45 7.82 -0.29 -3.25
CA ALA A 45 6.70 0.57 -2.94
C ALA A 45 7.18 1.86 -2.25
N TYR A 46 6.69 2.99 -2.71
CA TYR A 46 6.93 4.31 -2.15
C TYR A 46 5.63 4.90 -1.62
N TYR A 47 5.76 5.79 -0.65
CA TYR A 47 4.69 6.62 -0.11
C TYR A 47 5.31 7.94 0.37
N THR A 48 4.49 8.97 0.51
CA THR A 48 4.94 10.25 1.08
C THR A 48 4.72 10.28 2.59
N PRO A 49 5.45 11.11 3.34
CA PRO A 49 5.14 11.37 4.75
C PRO A 49 3.69 11.85 4.95
N PHE A 50 3.13 12.58 3.98
CA PHE A 50 1.74 13.03 4.02
C PHE A 50 0.74 11.86 3.96
N ASN A 51 1.03 10.80 3.19
CA ASN A 51 0.20 9.60 3.18
C ASN A 51 0.10 8.94 4.56
N ILE A 52 1.17 8.99 5.36
CA ILE A 52 1.16 8.46 6.73
C ILE A 52 0.28 9.32 7.65
N LEU A 53 0.37 10.65 7.55
CA LEU A 53 -0.50 11.55 8.31
C LEU A 53 -1.97 11.34 7.97
N GLU A 54 -2.29 11.19 6.69
CA GLU A 54 -3.66 10.92 6.25
C GLU A 54 -4.15 9.54 6.73
N LEU A 55 -3.30 8.50 6.65
CA LEU A 55 -3.61 7.17 7.16
C LEU A 55 -3.95 7.22 8.64
N LEU A 56 -3.11 7.86 9.46
CA LEU A 56 -3.34 8.00 10.90
C LEU A 56 -4.64 8.75 11.18
N GLY A 57 -4.91 9.85 10.45
CA GLY A 57 -6.14 10.63 10.60
C GLY A 57 -7.40 9.88 10.18
N LYS A 58 -7.31 8.95 9.21
CA LYS A 58 -8.42 8.08 8.82
C LYS A 58 -8.65 6.99 9.86
N VAL A 59 -7.58 6.30 10.30
CA VAL A 59 -7.68 5.22 11.28
C VAL A 59 -8.20 5.71 12.63
N SER A 60 -7.76 6.89 13.10
CA SER A 60 -8.21 7.44 14.39
C SER A 60 -9.71 7.77 14.46
N ARG A 61 -10.40 7.80 13.33
CA ARG A 61 -11.84 8.07 13.22
C ARG A 61 -12.68 6.81 13.01
N LEU A 62 -12.06 5.64 12.84
CA LEU A 62 -12.81 4.39 12.59
C LEU A 62 -13.47 3.82 13.87
N ASP A 63 -12.97 4.20 15.04
CA ASP A 63 -13.49 3.78 16.35
C ASP A 63 -14.39 4.85 17.02
N GLN A 64 -14.80 5.89 16.28
CA GLN A 64 -15.77 6.92 16.71
C GLN A 64 -17.10 6.76 16.00
#